data_AF-X1DAP9-F1
#
_entry.id   AF-X1DAP9-F1
#
_cell.length_a   1.000
_cell.length_b   1.000
_cell.length_c   1.000
_cell.angle_alpha   90.00
_cell.angle_beta   90.00
_cell.angle_gamma   90.00
#
_symmetry.space_group_name_H-M   'P 1'
#
loop_
_entity.id
_entity.type
_entity.pdbx_description
1 polymer ?
#
loop_
_entity_poly.entity_id
_entity_poly.type
_entity_poly.pdbx_seq_one_letter_code
_entity_poly.pdbx_strand_id
1 'polypeptide(L)'
;LNINPFSITLNRVVDISDRAMRKIVIGLGGRANGVPRETGYDITVASEVMAILALTNGLFDLRERLGRMVIGSNYDGEPVTAEDLKCAGAMTVLLKDAIKPNLLQTLEHTPCFVHTGPFANIAHGNSSVLADLMAIKLGDYVVTESGFGADCGAEKFMNIKFVSF
;
A
#
# COMPACT_ATOMS: atom_id res chain seq x y z
N LEU A 1 -9.95 -21.61 -7.04
CA LEU A 1 -9.71 -20.32 -7.73
C LEU A 1 -9.11 -20.48 -9.12
N ASN A 2 -8.47 -21.62 -9.47
CA ASN A 2 -7.97 -21.88 -10.83
C ASN A 2 -7.12 -20.73 -11.40
N ILE A 3 -6.24 -20.17 -10.57
CA ILE A 3 -5.43 -18.98 -10.89
C ILE A 3 -4.45 -19.34 -11.99
N ASN A 4 -4.38 -18.53 -13.03
CA ASN A 4 -3.33 -18.63 -14.03
C ASN A 4 -2.01 -18.08 -13.44
N PRO A 5 -0.95 -18.89 -13.27
CA PRO A 5 0.29 -18.43 -12.65
C PRO A 5 0.98 -17.27 -13.39
N PHE A 6 0.69 -17.11 -14.68
CA PHE A 6 1.24 -16.04 -15.53
C PHE A 6 0.45 -14.73 -15.47
N SER A 7 -0.76 -14.73 -14.90
CA SER A 7 -1.58 -13.52 -14.75
C SER A 7 -1.39 -12.82 -13.40
N ILE A 8 -0.57 -13.38 -12.51
CA ILE A 8 -0.30 -12.80 -11.19
C ILE A 8 0.45 -11.48 -11.38
N THR A 9 -0.23 -10.37 -11.12
CA THR A 9 0.31 -9.01 -11.24
C THR A 9 1.06 -8.57 -9.99
N LEU A 10 0.76 -9.18 -8.84
CA LEU A 10 1.36 -8.81 -7.57
C LEU A 10 2.79 -9.36 -7.44
N ASN A 11 3.74 -8.45 -7.30
CA ASN A 11 5.11 -8.77 -6.89
C ASN A 11 5.22 -8.94 -5.38
N ARG A 12 6.32 -9.55 -4.94
CA ARG A 12 6.72 -9.50 -3.53
C ARG A 12 7.32 -8.14 -3.21
N VAL A 13 7.57 -7.85 -1.94
CA VAL A 13 8.20 -6.60 -1.55
C VAL A 13 9.30 -6.79 -0.52
N VAL A 14 10.29 -5.91 -0.55
CA VAL A 14 11.36 -5.81 0.45
C VAL A 14 11.81 -4.36 0.54
N ASP A 15 12.10 -3.87 1.75
CA ASP A 15 12.56 -2.48 1.94
C ASP A 15 14.09 -2.37 1.88
N ILE A 16 14.65 -2.81 0.75
CA ILE A 16 16.09 -2.77 0.46
C ILE A 16 16.25 -2.37 -1.01
N SER A 17 17.25 -1.55 -1.31
CA SER A 17 17.65 -1.23 -2.69
C SER A 17 18.38 -2.40 -3.35
N ASP A 18 17.65 -3.46 -3.70
CA ASP A 18 18.20 -4.66 -4.36
C ASP A 18 17.72 -4.79 -5.81
N ARG A 19 18.62 -4.48 -6.75
CA ARG A 19 18.34 -4.59 -8.19
C ARG A 19 18.24 -6.04 -8.68
N ALA A 20 18.86 -7.00 -7.99
CA ALA A 20 18.92 -8.38 -8.45
C ALA A 20 17.56 -9.08 -8.37
N MET A 21 16.69 -8.61 -7.47
CA MET A 21 15.37 -9.20 -7.24
C MET A 21 14.27 -8.68 -8.18
N ARG A 22 14.57 -7.76 -9.11
CA ARG A 22 13.59 -7.18 -10.04
C ARG A 22 12.91 -8.22 -10.93
N LYS A 23 13.64 -9.27 -11.33
CA LYS A 23 13.12 -10.38 -12.15
C LYS A 23 13.75 -11.67 -11.68
N ILE A 24 12.93 -12.58 -11.17
CA ILE A 24 13.36 -13.87 -10.63
C ILE A 24 12.40 -14.98 -11.07
N VAL A 25 12.85 -16.22 -10.98
CA VAL A 25 12.01 -17.41 -11.10
C VAL A 25 11.90 -18.04 -9.72
N ILE A 26 10.67 -18.28 -9.28
CA ILE A 26 10.37 -18.96 -8.00
C ILE A 26 9.81 -20.36 -8.26
N GLY A 27 9.64 -21.15 -7.19
CA GLY A 27 9.01 -22.48 -7.29
C GLY A 27 9.92 -23.55 -7.92
N LEU A 28 11.24 -23.35 -7.87
CA LEU A 28 12.24 -24.30 -8.37
C LEU A 28 12.55 -25.39 -7.33
N GLY A 29 13.21 -26.47 -7.77
CA GLY A 29 13.65 -27.57 -6.89
C GLY A 29 12.70 -28.76 -6.79
N GLY A 30 11.77 -28.91 -7.74
CA GLY A 30 10.90 -30.08 -7.87
C GLY A 30 9.49 -29.87 -7.32
N ARG A 31 8.65 -30.91 -7.42
CA ARG A 31 7.19 -30.83 -7.21
C ARG A 31 6.77 -30.33 -5.82
N ALA A 32 7.58 -30.58 -4.79
CA ALA A 32 7.28 -30.15 -3.43
C ALA A 32 7.40 -28.63 -3.23
N ASN A 33 8.11 -27.92 -4.12
CA ASN A 33 8.44 -26.49 -3.96
C ASN A 33 7.51 -25.56 -4.74
N GLY A 34 6.41 -26.08 -5.28
CA GLY A 34 5.40 -25.31 -6.01
C GLY A 34 5.57 -25.34 -7.52
N VAL A 35 4.93 -24.39 -8.19
CA VAL A 35 4.91 -24.26 -9.65
C VAL A 35 5.91 -23.19 -10.09
N PRO A 36 6.88 -23.51 -10.96
CA PRO A 36 7.79 -22.54 -11.51
C PRO A 36 7.06 -21.38 -12.21
N ARG A 37 7.39 -20.14 -11.84
CA ARG A 37 6.88 -18.94 -12.51
C ARG A 37 7.82 -17.75 -12.35
N GLU A 38 7.72 -16.81 -13.28
CA GLU A 38 8.39 -15.52 -13.20
C GLU A 38 7.67 -14.59 -12.20
N THR A 39 8.44 -13.75 -11.53
CA THR A 39 7.96 -12.72 -10.59
C THR A 39 9.09 -11.72 -10.29
N GLY A 40 8.85 -10.73 -9.45
CA GLY A 40 9.87 -9.84 -8.94
C GLY A 40 9.60 -9.39 -7.51
N TYR A 41 10.50 -8.54 -7.03
CA TYR A 41 10.30 -7.72 -5.84
C TYR A 41 10.25 -6.25 -6.21
N ASP A 42 9.30 -5.53 -5.59
CA ASP A 42 9.29 -4.08 -5.53
C ASP A 42 9.76 -3.59 -4.15
N ILE A 43 10.16 -2.33 -4.06
CA ILE A 43 10.45 -1.72 -2.76
C ILE A 43 9.14 -1.58 -1.97
N THR A 44 9.14 -1.78 -0.66
CA THR A 44 7.91 -1.86 0.16
C THR A 44 6.95 -0.68 -0.02
N VAL A 45 7.47 0.53 -0.18
CA VAL A 45 6.66 1.75 -0.40
C VAL A 45 5.91 1.80 -1.73
N ALA A 46 6.27 0.94 -2.69
CA ALA A 46 5.59 0.77 -3.96
C ALA A 46 4.38 -0.17 -3.88
N SER A 47 4.19 -0.87 -2.75
CA SER A 47 3.09 -1.81 -2.58
C SER A 47 1.73 -1.10 -2.60
N GLU A 48 0.74 -1.71 -3.25
CA GLU A 48 -0.66 -1.29 -3.13
C GLU A 48 -1.13 -1.29 -1.67
N VAL A 49 -0.58 -2.18 -0.82
CA VAL A 49 -0.85 -2.18 0.63
C VAL A 49 -0.45 -0.86 1.29
N MET A 50 0.67 -0.25 0.87
CA MET A 50 1.10 1.06 1.37
C MET A 50 0.12 2.16 0.94
N ALA A 51 -0.34 2.13 -0.33
CA ALA A 51 -1.33 3.08 -0.82
C ALA A 51 -2.68 2.95 -0.09
N ILE A 52 -3.12 1.71 0.18
CA ILE A 52 -4.34 1.43 0.95
C ILE A 52 -4.19 1.92 2.40
N LEU A 53 -3.06 1.64 3.05
CA LEU A 53 -2.79 2.09 4.43
C LEU A 53 -2.76 3.62 4.53
N ALA A 54 -2.28 4.30 3.49
CA ALA A 54 -2.28 5.77 3.43
C ALA A 54 -3.69 6.35 3.17
N LEU A 55 -4.54 5.70 2.37
CA LEU A 55 -5.86 6.23 2.03
C LEU A 55 -6.99 5.81 2.97
N THR A 56 -6.75 4.87 3.87
CA THR A 56 -7.83 4.37 4.73
C THR A 56 -8.25 5.37 5.80
N ASN A 57 -9.54 5.36 6.16
CA ASN A 57 -10.08 6.15 7.26
C ASN A 57 -10.31 5.34 8.56
N GLY A 58 -9.94 4.05 8.58
CA GLY A 58 -10.09 3.22 9.78
C GLY A 58 -9.95 1.73 9.50
N LEU A 59 -9.99 0.92 10.56
CA LEU A 59 -9.68 -0.52 10.48
C LEU A 59 -10.67 -1.31 9.59
N PHE A 60 -11.94 -0.94 9.58
CA PHE A 60 -12.95 -1.59 8.76
C PHE A 60 -12.77 -1.27 7.27
N ASP A 61 -12.53 0.00 6.93
CA ASP A 61 -12.23 0.46 5.57
C ASP A 61 -10.90 -0.14 5.07
N LEU A 62 -9.88 -0.23 5.93
CA LEU A 62 -8.61 -0.91 5.62
C LEU A 62 -8.86 -2.35 5.17
N ARG A 63 -9.63 -3.12 5.95
CA ARG A 63 -9.96 -4.51 5.62
C ARG A 63 -10.70 -4.61 4.28
N GLU A 64 -11.68 -3.75 4.07
CA GLU A 64 -12.49 -3.75 2.85
C GLU A 64 -11.65 -3.44 1.61
N ARG A 65 -10.77 -2.43 1.70
CA ARG A 65 -9.82 -2.08 0.63
C ARG A 65 -8.83 -3.20 0.35
N LEU A 66 -8.27 -3.81 1.39
CA LEU A 66 -7.37 -4.96 1.26
C LEU A 66 -8.07 -6.12 0.57
N GLY A 67 -9.35 -6.39 0.88
CA GLY A 67 -10.14 -7.45 0.24
C GLY A 67 -10.37 -7.22 -1.26
N ARG A 68 -10.47 -5.96 -1.69
CA ARG A 68 -10.66 -5.60 -3.11
C ARG A 68 -9.40 -5.69 -3.97
N MET A 69 -8.22 -5.87 -3.37
CA MET A 69 -6.97 -5.98 -4.13
C MET A 69 -7.04 -7.15 -5.11
N VAL A 70 -6.78 -6.89 -6.39
CA VAL A 70 -6.73 -7.92 -7.43
C VAL A 70 -5.31 -8.47 -7.52
N ILE A 71 -5.17 -9.78 -7.32
CA ILE A 71 -3.86 -10.46 -7.25
C ILE A 71 -3.45 -11.03 -8.61
N GLY A 72 -4.43 -11.30 -9.47
CA GLY A 72 -4.28 -11.83 -10.82
C GLY A 72 -5.64 -12.25 -11.37
N SER A 73 -5.65 -13.17 -12.32
CA SER A 73 -6.87 -13.74 -12.89
C SER A 73 -6.87 -15.26 -12.97
N ASN A 74 -8.04 -15.87 -13.02
CA ASN A 74 -8.18 -17.29 -13.31
C ASN A 74 -7.95 -17.58 -14.81
N TYR A 75 -7.98 -18.86 -15.21
CA TYR A 75 -7.82 -19.24 -16.62
C TYR A 75 -8.96 -18.76 -17.53
N ASP A 76 -10.13 -18.43 -16.95
CA ASP A 76 -11.28 -17.86 -17.67
C ASP A 76 -11.21 -16.33 -17.80
N GLY A 77 -10.17 -15.71 -17.22
CA GLY A 77 -9.92 -14.26 -17.27
C GLY A 77 -10.62 -13.46 -16.18
N GLU A 78 -11.33 -14.10 -15.26
CA GLU A 78 -11.99 -13.42 -14.14
C GLU A 78 -10.98 -12.98 -13.08
N PRO A 79 -11.13 -11.77 -12.49
CA PRO A 79 -10.21 -11.27 -11.47
C PRO A 79 -10.30 -12.12 -10.20
N VAL A 80 -9.14 -12.39 -9.60
CA VAL A 80 -9.03 -13.06 -8.31
C VAL A 80 -8.51 -12.08 -7.28
N THR A 81 -9.29 -11.89 -6.22
CA THR A 81 -9.03 -10.89 -5.18
C THR A 81 -8.35 -11.49 -3.94
N ALA A 82 -7.85 -10.61 -3.07
CA ALA A 82 -7.38 -10.98 -1.74
C ALA A 82 -8.49 -11.57 -0.85
N GLU A 83 -9.75 -11.15 -1.04
CA GLU A 83 -10.89 -11.74 -0.32
C GLU A 83 -11.12 -13.20 -0.74
N ASP A 84 -11.00 -13.51 -2.04
CA ASP A 84 -11.12 -14.89 -2.54
C ASP A 84 -10.06 -15.83 -1.93
N LEU A 85 -8.86 -15.28 -1.67
CA LEU A 85 -7.76 -15.95 -0.97
C LEU A 85 -7.92 -15.96 0.56
N LYS A 86 -8.96 -15.31 1.09
CA LYS A 86 -9.24 -15.16 2.53
C LYS A 86 -8.10 -14.50 3.31
N CYS A 87 -7.30 -13.65 2.67
CA CYS A 87 -6.14 -13.02 3.31
C CYS A 87 -6.40 -11.61 3.83
N ALA A 88 -7.50 -10.95 3.43
CA ALA A 88 -7.82 -9.58 3.83
C ALA A 88 -7.84 -9.38 5.36
N GLY A 89 -8.49 -10.28 6.09
CA GLY A 89 -8.54 -10.23 7.56
C GLY A 89 -7.16 -10.41 8.21
N ALA A 90 -6.36 -11.35 7.70
CA ALA A 90 -5.00 -11.59 8.22
C ALA A 90 -4.08 -10.39 7.96
N MET A 91 -4.13 -9.80 6.76
CA MET A 91 -3.40 -8.57 6.44
C MET A 91 -3.81 -7.41 7.35
N THR A 92 -5.12 -7.26 7.62
CA THR A 92 -5.64 -6.24 8.53
C THR A 92 -5.08 -6.41 9.95
N VAL A 93 -4.98 -7.64 10.44
CA VAL A 93 -4.39 -7.92 11.77
C VAL A 93 -2.92 -7.52 11.81
N LEU A 94 -2.14 -7.82 10.77
CA LEU A 94 -0.72 -7.42 10.69
C LEU A 94 -0.55 -5.89 10.69
N LEU A 95 -1.54 -5.15 10.18
CA LEU A 95 -1.51 -3.69 10.08
C LEU A 95 -2.25 -2.98 11.24
N LYS A 96 -2.79 -3.73 12.20
CA LYS A 96 -3.63 -3.19 13.28
C LYS A 96 -2.96 -2.08 14.08
N ASP A 97 -1.66 -2.19 14.34
CA ASP A 97 -0.91 -1.17 15.04
C ASP A 97 -0.26 -0.17 14.07
N ALA A 98 0.14 -0.65 12.89
CA ALA A 98 0.71 0.18 11.83
C ALA A 98 -0.26 1.22 11.25
N ILE A 99 -1.57 1.09 11.46
CA ILE A 99 -2.58 2.08 11.06
C ILE A 99 -2.58 3.35 11.95
N LYS A 100 -1.90 3.32 13.11
CA LYS A 100 -1.88 4.42 14.06
C LYS A 100 -0.79 5.43 13.69
N PRO A 101 -1.12 6.72 13.45
CA PRO A 101 -0.12 7.74 13.20
C PRO A 101 0.91 7.88 14.32
N ASN A 102 2.19 8.02 13.96
CA ASN A 102 3.27 8.22 14.92
C ASN A 102 3.39 9.71 15.25
N LEU A 103 3.29 10.05 16.54
CA LEU A 103 3.53 11.42 17.02
C LEU A 103 5.01 11.63 17.32
N LEU A 104 5.58 12.65 16.69
CA LEU A 104 6.93 13.16 16.88
C LEU A 104 6.87 14.67 17.14
N GLN A 105 8.04 15.31 17.15
CA GLN A 105 8.18 16.74 17.31
C GLN A 105 9.31 17.29 16.42
N THR A 106 9.20 18.56 16.04
CA THR A 106 10.30 19.32 15.41
C THR A 106 11.36 19.71 16.46
N LEU A 107 12.46 20.34 16.01
CA LEU A 107 13.49 20.88 16.91
C LEU A 107 12.96 21.98 17.85
N GLU A 108 11.88 22.65 17.46
CA GLU A 108 11.22 23.71 18.25
C GLU A 108 9.99 23.17 19.02
N HIS A 109 9.90 21.85 19.18
CA HIS A 109 8.83 21.16 19.92
C HIS A 109 7.43 21.29 19.30
N THR A 110 7.31 21.66 18.02
CA THR A 110 6.04 21.61 17.30
C THR A 110 5.64 20.15 17.06
N PRO A 111 4.41 19.73 17.40
CA PRO A 111 3.96 18.35 17.17
C PRO A 111 3.93 18.02 15.68
N CYS A 112 4.39 16.81 15.31
CA CYS A 112 4.46 16.35 13.94
C CYS A 112 3.99 14.89 13.83
N PHE A 113 3.06 14.60 12.92
CA PHE A 113 2.74 13.22 12.58
C PHE A 113 3.60 12.72 11.42
N VAL A 114 4.22 11.55 11.58
CA VAL A 114 4.93 10.84 10.50
C VAL A 114 4.27 9.48 10.30
N HIS A 115 3.56 9.31 9.19
CA HIS A 115 2.77 8.11 8.95
C HIS A 115 2.57 7.80 7.47
N THR A 116 2.96 6.58 7.08
CA THR A 116 2.96 6.05 5.70
C THR A 116 3.87 6.82 4.73
N GLY A 117 4.06 6.30 3.52
CA GLY A 117 4.88 6.93 2.50
C GLY A 117 4.77 6.24 1.15
N PRO A 118 3.60 6.21 0.50
CA PRO A 118 3.43 5.65 -0.83
C PRO A 118 4.19 6.48 -1.87
N PHE A 119 4.60 5.85 -2.97
CA PHE A 119 5.19 6.57 -4.09
C PHE A 119 4.23 7.58 -4.74
N ALA A 120 4.78 8.70 -5.20
CA ALA A 120 4.02 9.74 -5.86
C ALA A 120 3.83 9.51 -7.37
N ASN A 121 4.47 8.51 -7.98
CA ASN A 121 4.29 8.19 -9.42
C ASN A 121 3.19 7.15 -9.63
N ILE A 122 3.31 5.96 -9.03
CA ILE A 122 2.37 4.84 -9.15
C ILE A 122 1.23 4.88 -8.12
N ALA A 123 1.35 5.74 -7.11
CA ALA A 123 0.31 6.03 -6.13
C ALA A 123 0.20 7.56 -5.94
N HIS A 124 -0.35 8.00 -4.80
CA HIS A 124 -0.74 9.40 -4.55
C HIS A 124 0.32 10.26 -3.84
N GLY A 125 1.32 9.66 -3.20
CA GLY A 125 2.49 10.42 -2.72
C GLY A 125 2.25 11.32 -1.51
N ASN A 126 1.33 10.97 -0.61
CA ASN A 126 1.05 11.74 0.60
C ASN A 126 1.17 10.88 1.87
N SER A 127 1.28 11.55 3.01
CA SER A 127 1.01 10.95 4.32
C SER A 127 -0.40 10.36 4.40
N SER A 128 -0.69 9.60 5.46
CA SER A 128 -1.99 8.97 5.60
C SER A 128 -3.14 9.98 5.80
N VAL A 129 -4.35 9.62 5.35
CA VAL A 129 -5.60 10.32 5.66
C VAL A 129 -5.85 10.41 7.17
N LEU A 130 -5.61 9.32 7.91
CA LEU A 130 -5.80 9.30 9.36
C LEU A 130 -4.95 10.32 10.11
N ALA A 131 -3.67 10.48 9.74
CA ALA A 131 -2.79 11.48 10.34
C ALA A 131 -3.31 12.91 10.12
N ASP A 132 -3.73 13.23 8.89
CA ASP A 132 -4.25 14.56 8.56
C ASP A 132 -5.60 14.80 9.25
N LEU A 133 -6.51 13.82 9.28
CA LEU A 133 -7.78 13.91 10.00
C LEU A 133 -7.58 14.15 11.50
N MET A 134 -6.63 13.45 12.12
CA MET A 134 -6.28 13.67 13.53
C MET A 134 -5.68 15.07 13.74
N ALA A 135 -4.78 15.51 12.87
CA ALA A 135 -4.16 16.83 12.96
C ALA A 135 -5.22 17.95 12.87
N ILE A 136 -6.18 17.84 11.94
CA ILE A 136 -7.27 18.82 11.74
C ILE A 136 -8.15 18.95 12.99
N LYS A 137 -8.28 17.87 13.77
CA LYS A 137 -9.07 17.89 15.02
C LYS A 137 -8.29 18.41 16.23
N LEU A 138 -6.95 18.43 16.16
CA LEU A 138 -6.08 18.72 17.30
C LEU A 138 -5.37 20.07 17.21
N GLY A 139 -5.25 20.66 16.02
CA GLY A 139 -4.58 21.93 15.80
C GLY A 139 -5.43 22.93 15.00
N ASP A 140 -5.14 24.22 15.19
CA ASP A 140 -5.80 25.29 14.45
C ASP A 140 -5.37 25.34 12.97
N TYR A 141 -4.13 24.93 12.71
CA TYR A 141 -3.55 24.86 11.36
C TYR A 141 -2.81 23.53 11.19
N VAL A 142 -3.00 22.92 10.01
CA VAL A 142 -2.31 21.71 9.61
C VAL A 142 -1.51 22.00 8.36
N VAL A 143 -0.20 21.76 8.43
CA VAL A 143 0.69 21.79 7.27
C VAL A 143 1.00 20.35 6.89
N THR A 144 0.71 19.99 5.64
CA THR A 144 0.99 18.68 5.04
C THR A 144 1.66 18.88 3.69
N GLU A 145 2.21 17.83 3.11
CA GLU A 145 2.96 17.90 1.86
C GLU A 145 2.56 16.78 0.88
N SER A 146 3.05 16.93 -0.35
CA SER A 146 2.89 15.93 -1.42
C SER A 146 4.22 15.72 -2.11
N GLY A 147 4.53 14.48 -2.49
CA GLY A 147 5.74 14.15 -3.23
C GLY A 147 5.71 14.68 -4.68
N PHE A 148 6.89 14.98 -5.24
CA PHE A 148 7.08 15.63 -6.54
C PHE A 148 6.49 17.06 -6.62
N GLY A 149 6.28 17.57 -7.83
CA GLY A 149 5.72 18.90 -8.09
C GLY A 149 4.20 18.93 -7.98
N ALA A 150 3.64 20.13 -8.12
CA ALA A 150 2.18 20.34 -8.07
C ALA A 150 1.42 19.64 -9.20
N ASP A 151 2.10 19.40 -10.32
CA ASP A 151 1.63 18.64 -11.49
C ASP A 151 1.41 17.15 -11.22
N CYS A 152 1.91 16.63 -10.08
CA CYS A 152 1.78 15.23 -9.71
C CYS A 152 1.30 15.07 -8.27
N GLY A 153 2.07 15.53 -7.28
CA GLY A 153 1.72 15.37 -5.88
C GLY A 153 0.47 16.15 -5.47
N ALA A 154 0.44 17.44 -5.76
CA ALA A 154 -0.69 18.29 -5.37
C ALA A 154 -1.96 17.93 -6.15
N GLU A 155 -1.84 17.62 -7.44
CA GLU A 155 -2.94 17.11 -8.26
C GLU A 155 -3.58 15.86 -7.62
N LYS A 156 -2.76 14.86 -7.25
CA LYS A 156 -3.23 13.63 -6.61
C LYS A 156 -3.73 13.85 -5.19
N PHE A 157 -3.14 14.79 -4.45
CA PHE A 157 -3.68 15.19 -3.15
C PHE A 157 -5.12 15.70 -3.32
N MET A 158 -5.36 16.61 -4.28
CA MET A 158 -6.68 17.22 -4.49
C MET A 158 -7.70 16.25 -5.10
N ASN A 159 -7.29 15.39 -6.03
CA ASN A 159 -8.21 14.54 -6.80
C ASN A 159 -8.34 13.10 -6.26
N ILE A 160 -7.41 12.64 -5.42
CA ILE A 160 -7.45 11.29 -4.82
C ILE A 160 -7.62 11.38 -3.30
N LYS A 161 -6.66 12.02 -2.60
CA LYS A 161 -6.68 12.04 -1.13
C LYS A 161 -7.83 12.88 -0.59
N PHE A 162 -8.01 14.11 -1.09
CA PHE A 162 -9.01 15.06 -0.60
C PHE A 162 -10.45 14.55 -0.79
N VAL A 163 -10.72 13.83 -1.88
CA VAL A 163 -12.03 13.21 -2.14
C VAL A 163 -12.28 11.98 -1.24
N SER A 164 -11.22 11.44 -0.62
CA SER A 164 -11.33 10.34 0.34
C SER A 164 -11.56 10.80 1.79
N PHE A 165 -11.61 12.12 2.05
CA PHE A 165 -12.00 12.69 3.34
C PHE A 165 -13.50 12.49 3.64
#